data_AF-A0A7C2ZI73-F1
#
_entry.id   AF-A0A7C2ZI73-F1
#
_cell.length_a   1.000
_cell.length_b   1.000
_cell.length_c   1.000
_cell.angle_alpha   90.00
_cell.angle_beta   90.00
_cell.angle_gamma   90.00
#
_symmetry.space_group_name_H-M   'P 1'
#
loop_
_entity.id
_entity.type
_entity.pdbx_description
1 polymer ?
#
loop_
_entity_poly.entity_id
_entity_poly.type
_entity_poly.pdbx_seq_one_letter_code
_entity_poly.pdbx_strand_id
1 'polypeptide(L)'
;LTAPGLNFIFGEADRRSGVAVVALARLRQGADPATFQRRVLIETVHELGHLAGLGHCTTPGCVMRFSNTLADVDEKTPDFCPRCEAQIARPTSPV
;
A
#
# COMPACT_ATOMS: atom_id res chain seq x y z
N LEU A 1 6.32 -12.43 3.48
CA LEU A 1 6.52 -12.32 2.03
C LEU A 1 7.87 -11.64 1.80
N THR A 2 8.58 -12.02 0.73
CA THR A 2 9.89 -11.49 0.35
C THR A 2 9.92 -11.26 -1.15
N ALA A 3 10.63 -10.23 -1.60
CA ALA A 3 10.84 -9.94 -3.01
C ALA A 3 12.36 -9.80 -3.28
N PRO A 4 12.83 -10.01 -4.53
CA PRO A 4 14.25 -9.88 -4.85
C PRO A 4 14.84 -8.53 -4.40
N GLY A 5 15.95 -8.59 -3.66
CA GLY A 5 16.62 -7.39 -3.14
C GLY A 5 16.04 -6.80 -1.86
N LEU A 6 14.99 -7.39 -1.28
CA LEU A 6 14.37 -6.92 -0.03
C LEU A 6 14.32 -8.04 1.02
N ASN A 7 14.61 -7.68 2.27
CA ASN A 7 14.53 -8.61 3.40
C ASN A 7 13.07 -9.01 3.73
N PHE A 8 12.11 -8.14 3.39
CA PHE A 8 10.68 -8.40 3.44
C PHE A 8 9.91 -7.34 2.66
N ILE A 9 8.64 -7.62 2.42
CA ILE A 9 7.64 -6.65 1.93
C ILE A 9 6.35 -6.80 2.72
N PHE A 10 5.59 -5.71 2.83
CA PHE A 10 4.26 -5.71 3.44
C PHE A 10 3.18 -6.22 2.48
N GLY A 11 3.35 -5.97 1.18
CA GLY A 11 2.51 -6.51 0.14
C GLY A 11 3.20 -6.46 -1.22
N GLU A 12 2.54 -7.03 -2.21
CA GLU A 12 2.92 -6.94 -3.61
C GLU A 12 1.67 -7.02 -4.49
N ALA A 13 1.66 -6.21 -5.55
CA ALA A 13 0.60 -6.18 -6.54
C ALA A 13 1.17 -6.46 -7.94
N ASP A 14 0.68 -7.52 -8.57
CA ASP A 14 0.88 -7.76 -9.99
C ASP A 14 -0.27 -7.15 -10.79
N ARG A 15 0.05 -6.01 -11.39
CA ARG A 15 -0.88 -5.23 -12.22
C ARG A 15 -1.35 -5.96 -13.48
N ARG A 16 -0.57 -6.93 -13.99
CA ARG A 16 -0.93 -7.67 -15.20
C ARG A 16 -1.97 -8.74 -14.91
N SER A 17 -1.82 -9.46 -13.81
CA SER A 17 -2.78 -10.48 -13.39
C SER A 17 -3.95 -9.91 -12.58
N GLY A 18 -3.85 -8.66 -12.11
CA GLY A 18 -4.90 -8.02 -11.30
C GLY A 18 -4.93 -8.56 -9.87
N VAL A 19 -3.82 -9.10 -9.37
CA VAL A 19 -3.73 -9.77 -8.07
C VAL A 19 -2.82 -8.99 -7.13
N ALA A 20 -3.26 -8.83 -5.89
CA ALA A 20 -2.47 -8.27 -4.80
C ALA A 20 -2.46 -9.21 -3.59
N VAL A 21 -1.34 -9.22 -2.86
CA VAL A 21 -1.17 -9.99 -1.62
C VAL A 21 -0.65 -9.05 -0.53
N VAL A 22 -1.24 -9.12 0.66
CA VAL A 22 -0.77 -8.39 1.85
C VAL A 22 -0.34 -9.38 2.94
N ALA A 23 0.89 -9.24 3.43
CA ALA A 23 1.48 -10.07 4.47
C ALA A 23 1.21 -9.51 5.88
N LEU A 24 0.26 -10.10 6.58
CA LEU A 24 -0.22 -9.59 7.88
C LEU A 24 0.77 -9.76 9.04
N ALA A 25 1.70 -10.71 8.94
CA ALA A 25 2.55 -11.13 10.07
C ALA A 25 3.36 -9.99 10.70
N ARG A 26 3.91 -9.09 9.87
CA ARG A 26 4.69 -7.94 10.37
C ARG A 26 3.80 -6.79 10.87
N LEU A 27 2.64 -6.58 10.24
CA LEU A 27 1.69 -5.53 10.63
C LEU A 27 1.16 -5.72 12.07
N ARG A 28 1.10 -6.97 12.54
CA ARG A 28 0.69 -7.35 13.91
C ARG A 28 1.71 -6.99 15.00
N GLN A 29 2.98 -6.77 14.65
CA GLN A 29 4.05 -6.60 15.64
C GLN A 29 3.86 -5.31 16.44
N GLY A 30 3.84 -5.44 17.77
CA GLY A 30 3.65 -4.31 18.69
C GLY A 30 2.31 -3.58 18.55
N ALA A 31 1.33 -4.14 17.85
CA ALA A 31 0.04 -3.52 17.59
C ALA A 31 -1.06 -4.05 18.51
N ASP A 32 -1.84 -3.15 19.07
CA ASP A 32 -3.17 -3.48 19.59
C ASP A 32 -4.14 -3.80 18.43
N PRO A 33 -5.38 -4.27 18.71
CA PRO A 33 -6.34 -4.59 17.65
C PRO A 33 -6.62 -3.44 16.68
N ALA A 34 -6.72 -2.20 17.18
CA ALA A 34 -7.06 -1.03 16.37
C ALA A 34 -5.91 -0.61 15.45
N THR A 35 -4.69 -0.60 15.98
CA THR A 35 -3.45 -0.34 15.24
C THR A 35 -3.23 -1.41 14.18
N PHE A 36 -3.46 -2.68 14.51
CA PHE A 36 -3.35 -3.77 13.55
C PHE A 36 -4.35 -3.60 12.40
N GLN A 37 -5.63 -3.34 12.71
CA GLN A 37 -6.65 -3.08 11.69
C GLN A 37 -6.29 -1.88 10.80
N ARG A 38 -5.82 -0.78 11.40
CA ARG A 38 -5.38 0.41 10.67
C ARG A 38 -4.24 0.10 9.70
N ARG A 39 -3.20 -0.61 10.15
CA ARG A 39 -2.07 -1.01 9.31
C ARG A 39 -2.48 -1.91 8.16
N VAL A 40 -3.37 -2.88 8.42
CA VAL A 40 -3.93 -3.75 7.38
C VAL A 40 -4.71 -2.95 6.35
N LEU A 41 -5.54 -2.00 6.79
CA LEU A 41 -6.28 -1.12 5.89
C LEU A 41 -5.34 -0.31 5.00
N ILE A 42 -4.33 0.33 5.58
CA ILE A 42 -3.36 1.17 4.85
C ILE A 42 -2.65 0.36 3.75
N GLU A 43 -2.05 -0.78 4.10
CA GLU A 43 -1.32 -1.58 3.11
C GLU A 43 -2.26 -2.24 2.09
N THR A 44 -3.48 -2.61 2.48
CA THR A 44 -4.47 -3.12 1.52
C THR A 44 -4.86 -2.05 0.49
N VAL A 45 -5.14 -0.83 0.93
CA VAL A 45 -5.46 0.28 0.01
C VAL A 45 -4.25 0.64 -0.86
N HIS A 46 -3.03 0.55 -0.33
CA HIS A 46 -1.78 0.72 -1.10
C HIS A 46 -1.71 -0.25 -2.28
N GLU A 47 -1.87 -1.55 -2.02
CA GLU A 47 -1.79 -2.56 -3.09
C GLU A 47 -2.96 -2.45 -4.07
N LEU A 48 -4.18 -2.12 -3.60
CA LEU A 48 -5.30 -1.81 -4.48
C LEU A 48 -5.02 -0.59 -5.37
N GLY A 49 -4.34 0.43 -4.84
CA GLY A 49 -3.87 1.57 -5.61
C GLY A 49 -2.91 1.16 -6.72
N HIS A 50 -2.01 0.21 -6.48
CA HIS A 50 -1.17 -0.37 -7.52
C HIS A 50 -1.99 -1.07 -8.61
N LEU A 51 -2.97 -1.89 -8.24
CA LEU A 51 -3.88 -2.54 -9.19
C LEU A 51 -4.71 -1.52 -9.99
N ALA A 52 -5.11 -0.42 -9.37
CA ALA A 52 -5.79 0.71 -10.02
C ALA A 52 -4.85 1.58 -10.88
N GLY A 53 -3.57 1.21 -10.98
CA GLY A 53 -2.64 1.79 -11.92
C GLY A 53 -1.65 2.81 -11.33
N LEU A 54 -1.71 3.06 -10.02
CA LEU A 54 -0.82 3.99 -9.36
C LEU A 54 0.58 3.40 -9.16
N GLY A 55 1.59 4.27 -9.21
CA GLY A 55 2.93 3.97 -8.70
C GLY A 55 3.11 4.51 -7.28
N HIS A 56 4.32 4.36 -6.74
CA HIS A 56 4.66 4.99 -5.46
C HIS A 56 4.55 6.52 -5.53
N CYS A 57 4.13 7.12 -4.42
CA CYS A 57 4.00 8.55 -4.23
C CYS A 57 5.03 9.07 -3.23
N THR A 58 5.51 10.30 -3.42
CA THR A 58 6.43 10.98 -2.49
C THR A 58 5.72 11.94 -1.54
N THR A 59 4.40 12.15 -1.69
CA THR A 59 3.62 13.01 -0.80
C THR A 59 3.55 12.38 0.60
N PRO A 60 3.99 13.10 1.66
CA PRO A 60 3.87 12.62 3.03
C PRO A 60 2.41 12.31 3.39
N GLY A 61 2.19 11.23 4.15
CA GLY A 61 0.86 10.80 4.57
C GLY A 61 0.03 10.06 3.51
N CYS A 62 0.36 10.17 2.21
CA CYS A 62 -0.39 9.48 1.15
C CYS A 62 -0.27 7.96 1.30
N VAL A 63 -1.39 7.23 1.13
CA VAL A 63 -1.40 5.77 1.19
C VAL A 63 -0.44 5.12 0.20
N MET A 64 -0.20 5.73 -0.96
CA MET A 64 0.74 5.26 -1.99
C MET A 64 2.23 5.54 -1.69
N ARG A 65 2.57 6.13 -0.54
CA ARG A 65 3.97 6.25 -0.13
C ARG A 65 4.54 4.86 0.19
N PHE A 66 5.73 4.59 -0.33
CA PHE A 66 6.44 3.34 -0.08
C PHE A 66 6.81 3.19 1.40
N SER A 67 6.63 1.99 1.95
CA SER A 67 6.89 1.68 3.36
C SER A 67 7.88 0.52 3.50
N ASN A 68 9.00 0.79 4.17
CA ASN A 68 10.02 -0.22 4.49
C ASN A 68 10.01 -0.64 5.96
N THR A 69 9.30 0.12 6.80
CA THR A 69 9.22 -0.08 8.25
C THR A 69 7.78 0.10 8.73
N LEU A 70 7.47 -0.38 9.93
CA LEU A 70 6.16 -0.13 10.54
C LEU A 70 5.92 1.35 10.83
N ALA A 71 6.98 2.11 11.15
CA ALA A 71 6.90 3.56 11.31
C ALA A 71 6.45 4.23 10.01
N ASP A 72 6.96 3.80 8.86
CA ASP A 72 6.50 4.33 7.55
C ASP A 72 5.02 4.03 7.29
N VAL A 73 4.52 2.87 7.73
CA VAL A 73 3.08 2.54 7.62
C VAL A 73 2.26 3.42 8.55
N ASP A 74 2.72 3.61 9.79
CA ASP A 74 2.03 4.37 10.81
C ASP A 74 1.92 5.87 10.45
N GLU A 75 2.92 6.42 9.75
CA GLU A 75 2.96 7.79 9.24
C GLU A 75 1.96 8.08 8.09
N LYS A 76 1.39 7.05 7.46
CA LYS A 76 0.42 7.20 6.36
C LYS A 76 -1.02 7.25 6.90
N THR A 77 -1.93 7.78 6.09
CA THR A 77 -3.39 7.56 6.24
C THR A 77 -3.84 6.56 5.16
N PRO A 78 -5.05 5.98 5.25
CA PRO A 78 -5.57 5.13 4.18
C PRO A 78 -6.05 5.94 2.96
N ASP A 79 -5.85 7.26 2.97
CA ASP A 79 -6.36 8.17 1.94
C ASP A 79 -5.32 8.41 0.84
N PHE A 80 -5.82 8.61 -0.38
CA PHE A 80 -5.01 9.10 -1.48
C PHE A 80 -4.79 10.61 -1.35
N CYS A 81 -3.61 11.11 -1.72
CA CYS A 81 -3.43 12.56 -1.88
C CYS A 81 -4.17 13.05 -3.13
N PRO A 82 -4.46 14.37 -3.27
CA PRO A 82 -5.22 14.91 -4.40
C PRO A 82 -4.64 14.52 -5.78
N ARG A 83 -3.31 14.34 -5.87
CA ARG A 83 -2.65 13.87 -7.09
C ARG A 83 -3.02 12.42 -7.43
N CYS A 84 -3.00 11.52 -6.44
CA CYS A 84 -3.33 10.11 -6.64
C CYS A 84 -4.83 9.93 -6.91
N GLU A 85 -5.70 10.69 -6.22
CA GLU A 85 -7.15 10.72 -6.50
C GLU A 85 -7.42 11.13 -7.95
N ALA A 86 -6.79 12.20 -8.43
CA ALA A 86 -6.94 12.67 -9.79
C ALA A 86 -6.42 11.68 -10.85
N GLN A 87 -5.48 10.79 -10.49
CA GLN A 87 -5.00 9.73 -11.36
C GLN A 87 -5.99 8.56 -11.44
N ILE A 88 -6.58 8.16 -10.31
CA ILE A 88 -7.62 7.11 -10.26
C ILE A 88 -8.90 7.55 -10.96
N ALA A 89 -9.29 8.82 -10.85
CA ALA A 89 -10.50 9.35 -11.48
C ALA A 89 -10.43 9.38 -13.02
N ARG A 90 -9.25 9.17 -13.61
CA ARG A 90 -9.09 9.02 -15.06
C ARG A 90 -9.35 7.56 -15.43
N PRO A 91 -10.18 7.27 -16.45
CA PRO A 91 -10.39 5.90 -16.89
C PRO A 91 -9.03 5.29 -17.25
N THR A 92 -8.71 4.18 -16.58
CA THR A 92 -7.54 3.38 -16.93
C THR A 92 -7.78 2.78 -18.32
N SER A 93 -6.81 2.92 -19.23
CA SER A 93 -6.83 2.12 -20.45
C SER A 93 -6.83 0.64 -20.04
N PRO A 94 -7.68 -0.22 -20.64
CA PRO A 94 -7.62 -1.64 -20.36
C PRO A 94 -6.22 -2.17 -20.70
N VAL A 95 -5.66 -2.95 -19.78
CA VAL A 95 -4.42 -3.71 -19.96
C VAL A 95 -4.62 -4.77 -21.03
#